data_AF-A0A0W1GA13-F1
#
_entry.id   AF-A0A0W1GA13-F1
#
_cell.length_a   1.000
_cell.length_b   1.000
_cell.length_c   1.000
_cell.angle_alpha   90.00
_cell.angle_beta   90.00
_cell.angle_gamma   90.00
#
_symmetry.space_group_name_H-M   'P 1'
#
loop_
_entity.id
_entity.type
_entity.pdbx_description
1 polymer ?
#
loop_
_entity_poly.entity_id
_entity_poly.type
_entity_poly.pdbx_seq_one_letter_code
_entity_poly.pdbx_strand_id
1 'polypeptide(L)' 'MKKSVRALIGLVLLDAIIIGGAWWMIGQTQSGAWNSNDPAESIRLVTTSAGAMVGIVTVVLLLAFFRHRSAGN' A
#
# COMPACT_ATOMS: atom_id res chain seq x y z
N MET A 1 -22.53 7.25 5.51
CA MET A 1 -21.41 6.45 6.07
C MET A 1 -20.84 7.15 7.29
N LYS A 2 -20.65 6.42 8.40
CA LYS A 2 -19.94 6.93 9.58
C LYS A 2 -18.48 7.29 9.22
N LYS A 3 -17.90 8.31 9.87
CA LYS A 3 -16.52 8.77 9.55
C LYS A 3 -15.49 7.65 9.74
N SER A 4 -15.72 6.80 10.73
CA SER A 4 -14.95 5.58 11.00
C SER A 4 -14.97 4.59 9.82
N VAL A 5 -16.13 4.33 9.23
CA VAL A 5 -16.24 3.45 8.04
C VAL A 5 -15.51 4.04 6.82
N ARG A 6 -15.55 5.36 6.64
CA ARG A 6 -14.81 6.02 5.56
C ARG A 6 -13.29 5.88 5.72
N ALA A 7 -12.77 5.89 6.95
CA ALA A 7 -11.35 5.66 7.21
C ALA A 7 -10.93 4.22 6.85
N LEU A 8 -11.76 3.22 7.17
CA LEU A 8 -11.51 1.83 6.79
C LEU A 8 -11.54 1.63 5.27
N ILE A 9 -12.50 2.24 4.58
CA ILE A 9 -12.55 2.17 3.10
C ILE A 9 -11.34 2.87 2.49
N GLY A 10 -10.94 4.02 3.03
CA GLY A 10 -9.72 4.71 2.61
C GLY A 10 -8.47 3.86 2.78
N LEU A 11 -8.37 3.10 3.88
CA LEU A 11 -7.27 2.15 4.13
C LEU A 11 -7.23 1.06 3.05
N VAL A 12 -8.33 0.36 2.84
CA VAL A 12 -8.39 -0.73 1.86
C VAL A 12 -8.08 -0.22 0.44
N LEU A 13 -8.58 0.96 0.08
CA LEU A 13 -8.30 1.55 -1.23
C LEU A 13 -6.82 1.92 -1.40
N LEU A 14 -6.20 2.53 -0.39
CA LEU A 14 -4.78 2.90 -0.46
C LEU A 14 -3.89 1.67 -0.53
N ASP A 15 -4.19 0.64 0.26
CA ASP A 15 -3.45 -0.62 0.20
C ASP A 15 -3.61 -1.29 -1.17
N ALA A 16 -4.81 -1.30 -1.74
CA ALA A 16 -5.05 -1.83 -3.08
C ALA A 16 -4.25 -1.08 -4.16
N ILE A 17 -4.13 0.25 -4.05
CA ILE A 17 -3.32 1.07 -4.96
C ILE A 17 -1.83 0.73 -4.82
N ILE A 18 -1.32 0.60 -3.59
CA ILE A 18 0.09 0.26 -3.35
C ILE A 18 0.41 -1.13 -3.91
N ILE A 19 -0.43 -2.12 -3.62
CA ILE A 19 -0.26 -3.51 -4.08
C ILE A 19 -0.37 -3.57 -5.61
N GLY A 20 -1.38 -2.92 -6.20
CA GLY A 20 -1.57 -2.88 -7.65
C GLY A 20 -0.42 -2.17 -8.37
N GLY A 21 0.06 -1.06 -7.81
CA GLY A 21 1.25 -0.36 -8.29
C GLY A 21 2.48 -1.26 -8.27
N ALA A 22 2.80 -1.86 -7.12
CA ALA A 22 3.92 -2.78 -6.98
C ALA A 22 3.84 -3.97 -7.94
N TRP A 23 2.66 -4.56 -8.11
CA TRP A 23 2.42 -5.65 -9.06
C TRP A 23 2.74 -5.21 -10.50
N TRP A 24 2.26 -4.04 -10.91
CA TRP A 24 2.54 -3.50 -12.23
C TRP A 24 4.05 -3.24 -12.42
N MET A 25 4.71 -2.64 -11.43
CA MET A 25 6.15 -2.38 -11.45
C MET A 25 6.97 -3.68 -11.59
N ILE A 26 6.59 -4.74 -10.87
CA ILE A 26 7.21 -6.07 -11.00
C ILE A 26 7.01 -6.59 -12.42
N GLY A 27 5.80 -6.50 -12.98
CA GLY A 27 5.52 -6.90 -14.36
C GLY A 27 6.40 -6.18 -15.39
N GLN A 28 6.62 -4.87 -15.23
CA GLN A 28 7.52 -4.09 -16.09
C GLN A 28 9.00 -4.46 -15.92
N THR A 29 9.39 -4.84 -14.69
CA THR A 29 10.75 -5.30 -14.41
C THR A 29 11.00 -6.67 -15.05
N GLN A 30 10.02 -7.58 -14.97
CA GLN A 30 10.09 -8.91 -15.59
C GLN A 30 10.03 -8.88 -17.11
N SER A 31 9.27 -7.94 -17.69
CA SER A 31 9.18 -7.78 -19.15
C SER A 31 10.45 -7.18 -19.77
N GLY A 32 11.39 -6.69 -18.94
CA GLY A 32 12.59 -5.99 -19.39
C GLY A 32 12.34 -4.55 -19.85
N ALA A 33 11.10 -4.05 -19.77
CA ALA A 33 10.75 -2.70 -20.19
C ALA A 33 11.52 -1.59 -19.44
N TRP A 34 11.99 -1.90 -18.22
CA TRP A 34 12.76 -0.97 -17.39
C TRP A 34 14.28 -1.10 -17.49
N ASN A 35 14.75 -2.03 -18.34
CA ASN A 35 16.18 -2.29 -18.54
C ASN A 35 16.98 -2.34 -17.22
N SER A 36 16.44 -3.06 -16.23
CA SER A 36 17.10 -3.14 -14.92
C SER A 36 18.35 -4.01 -15.01
N ASN A 37 19.46 -3.51 -14.46
CA ASN A 37 20.74 -4.22 -14.42
C ASN A 37 20.65 -5.53 -13.62
N ASP A 38 19.81 -5.55 -12.58
CA ASP A 38 19.47 -6.74 -11.80
C ASP A 38 17.96 -6.76 -11.53
N PRO A 39 17.18 -7.46 -12.38
CA PRO A 39 15.74 -7.57 -12.23
C PRO A 39 15.31 -8.24 -10.92
N ALA A 40 16.08 -9.21 -10.41
CA ALA A 40 15.71 -9.97 -9.21
C ALA A 40 15.86 -9.09 -7.96
N GLU A 41 16.96 -8.34 -7.86
CA GLU A 41 17.16 -7.34 -6.81
C GLU A 41 16.09 -6.25 -6.86
N SER A 42 15.79 -5.75 -8.06
CA SER A 42 14.80 -4.68 -8.26
C SER A 42 13.41 -5.09 -7.81
N ILE A 43 12.98 -6.32 -8.18
CA ILE A 43 11.71 -6.89 -7.73
C ILE A 43 11.69 -7.00 -6.21
N ARG A 44 12.79 -7.48 -5.59
CA ARG A 44 12.88 -7.58 -4.13
C ARG A 44 12.71 -6.22 -3.47
N LEU A 45 13.40 -5.20 -3.96
CA LEU A 45 13.29 -3.82 -3.44
C LEU A 45 11.87 -3.26 -3.59
N VAL A 46 11.21 -3.49 -4.74
CA VAL A 46 9.82 -3.10 -4.97
C VAL A 46 8.89 -3.81 -3.98
N THR A 47 9.02 -5.12 -3.80
CA THR A 47 8.19 -5.89 -2.86
C THR A 47 8.41 -5.45 -1.41
N THR A 48 9.66 -5.28 -0.97
CA THR A 48 9.99 -4.87 0.40
C THR A 48 9.48 -3.45 0.68
N SER A 49 9.71 -2.51 -0.22
CA SER A 49 9.23 -1.13 -0.06
C SER A 49 7.71 -1.04 -0.09
N ALA A 50 7.03 -1.78 -0.98
CA ALA A 50 5.57 -1.85 -1.02
C ALA A 50 4.99 -2.41 0.28
N GLY A 51 5.57 -3.49 0.81
CA GLY A 51 5.15 -4.06 2.10
C GLY A 51 5.32 -3.08 3.26
N ALA A 52 6.43 -2.35 3.30
CA ALA A 52 6.65 -1.31 4.31
C ALA A 52 5.62 -0.16 4.20
N MET A 53 5.30 0.29 2.98
CA MET A 53 4.30 1.32 2.74
C MET A 53 2.89 0.89 3.20
N VAL A 54 2.46 -0.33 2.86
CA VAL A 54 1.18 -0.89 3.35
C VAL A 54 1.14 -0.89 4.88
N GLY A 55 2.21 -1.35 5.54
CA GLY A 55 2.30 -1.34 7.00
C GLY A 55 2.15 0.07 7.60
N ILE A 56 2.86 1.05 7.06
CA ILE A 56 2.79 2.45 7.52
C ILE A 56 1.37 3.03 7.33
N VAL A 57 0.80 2.87 6.14
CA VAL A 57 -0.54 3.38 5.80
C VAL A 57 -1.60 2.74 6.70
N THR A 58 -1.53 1.43 6.88
CA THR A 58 -2.41 0.67 7.77
C THR A 58 -2.36 1.22 9.19
N VAL A 59 -1.15 1.40 9.76
CA VAL A 59 -0.99 1.92 11.13
C VAL A 59 -1.61 3.31 11.27
N VAL A 60 -1.31 4.24 10.36
CA VAL A 60 -1.83 5.62 10.42
C VAL A 60 -3.35 5.65 10.35
N LEU A 61 -3.94 4.87 9.45
CA LEU A 61 -5.39 4.88 9.25
C LEU A 61 -6.14 4.10 10.32
N LEU A 62 -5.54 3.06 10.92
CA LEU A 62 -6.08 2.42 12.12
C LEU A 62 -6.07 3.38 13.31
N LEU A 63 -5.00 4.14 13.52
CA LEU A 63 -4.96 5.18 14.56
C LEU A 63 -6.06 6.24 14.34
N ALA A 64 -6.25 6.68 13.09
CA ALA A 64 -7.34 7.59 12.74
C ALA A 64 -8.72 6.96 12.99
N PHE A 65 -8.91 5.69 12.64
CA PHE A 65 -10.14 4.95 12.91
C PHE A 65 -10.46 4.86 14.40
N PHE A 66 -9.50 4.43 15.23
CA PHE A 66 -9.69 4.35 16.68
C PHE A 66 -9.97 5.72 17.30
N ARG A 67 -9.28 6.77 16.83
CA ARG A 67 -9.57 8.15 17.25
C ARG A 67 -10.99 8.58 16.89
N HIS A 68 -11.48 8.27 15.69
CA HIS A 68 -12.85 8.58 15.29
C HIS A 68 -13.89 7.78 16.08
N ARG A 69 -13.63 6.49 16.33
CA ARG A 69 -14.49 5.61 17.13
C ARG A 69 -14.58 6.07 18.58
N SER A 70 -13.44 6.45 19.19
CA SER A 70 -13.40 6.98 20.55
C SER A 70 -14.10 8.34 20.69
N ALA A 71 -14.16 9.13 19.61
CA ALA A 71 -14.86 10.42 19.58
C ALA A 71 -16.38 10.29 19.32
N GLY A 72 -16.94 9.07 19.33
CA GLY A 72 -18.37 8.82 19.18
C GLY A 72 -18.91 8.90 17.73
N ASN A 73 -18.03 8.83 16.72
CA ASN A 73 -18.40 8.81 15.28
C ASN A 73 -18.28 7.42 14.65
#